data_AF-A0A0C9UPL1-F1
#
_entry.id   AF-A0A0C9UPL1-F1
#
_cell.length_a   1.000
_cell.length_b   1.000
_cell.length_c   1.000
_cell.angle_alpha   90.00
_cell.angle_beta   90.00
_cell.angle_gamma   90.00
#
_symmetry.space_group_name_H-M   'P 1'
#
loop_
_entity.id
_entity.type
_entity.pdbx_description
1 polymer ?
#
loop_
_entity_poly.entity_id
_entity_poly.type
_entity_poly.pdbx_seq_one_letter_code
_entity_poly.pdbx_strand_id
1 'polypeptide(L)'
;MSSTTSSNPPIFPDGEKFDGTNFPMWGPRVQITVNIKGGGGYLDESILRPSPLPTASTPTTATTGDIPARTILPPEPTTWPSKSPSGDEWTTRDAWVMGMIVFNSVNPVGLGINMSGTAAEAWKSIT
;
A
#
# COMPACT_ATOMS: atom_id res chain seq x y z
N MET A 1 -7.31 -25.33 0.91
CA MET A 1 -7.23 -24.88 -0.49
C MET A 1 -6.72 -23.45 -0.47
N SER A 2 -5.45 -23.22 -0.80
CA SER A 2 -4.88 -21.87 -0.84
C SER A 2 -5.37 -21.21 -2.13
N SER A 3 -6.46 -20.45 -2.02
CA SER A 3 -6.93 -19.58 -3.10
C SER A 3 -5.82 -18.58 -3.41
N THR A 4 -5.15 -18.74 -4.55
CA THR A 4 -4.35 -17.67 -5.15
C THR A 4 -5.32 -16.64 -5.70
N THR A 5 -5.92 -15.84 -4.82
CA THR A 5 -6.46 -14.54 -5.21
C THR A 5 -5.33 -13.78 -5.89
N SER A 6 -5.56 -13.35 -7.14
CA SER A 6 -4.62 -12.51 -7.89
C SER A 6 -3.99 -11.48 -6.96
N SER A 7 -2.69 -11.58 -6.71
CA SER A 7 -1.98 -10.60 -5.88
C SER A 7 -1.85 -9.26 -6.61
N ASN A 8 -2.01 -9.25 -7.93
CA ASN A 8 -1.87 -8.05 -8.76
C ASN A 8 -3.16 -7.22 -8.78
N PRO A 9 -3.06 -5.89 -8.90
CA PRO A 9 -4.22 -5.03 -9.10
C PRO A 9 -4.99 -5.43 -10.36
N PRO A 10 -6.33 -5.42 -10.34
CA PRO A 10 -7.11 -5.66 -11.54
C PRO A 10 -6.89 -4.55 -12.58
N ILE A 11 -6.86 -4.95 -13.84
CA ILE A 11 -6.67 -4.05 -14.99
C ILE A 11 -8.01 -3.92 -15.71
N PHE A 12 -8.44 -2.69 -15.95
CA PHE A 12 -9.62 -2.34 -16.71
C PHE A 12 -9.37 -2.52 -18.21
N PRO A 13 -10.42 -2.83 -18.99
CA PRO A 13 -10.34 -2.80 -20.45
C PRO A 13 -9.78 -1.48 -20.95
N ASP A 14 -9.07 -1.48 -22.08
CA ASP A 14 -8.37 -0.28 -22.57
C ASP A 14 -9.31 0.93 -22.77
N GLY A 15 -10.55 0.70 -23.20
CA GLY A 15 -11.56 1.75 -23.34
C GLY A 15 -12.15 2.30 -22.04
N GLU A 16 -11.80 1.70 -20.89
CA GLU A 16 -12.23 2.14 -19.55
C GLU A 16 -11.08 2.71 -18.70
N LYS A 17 -9.85 2.73 -19.22
CA LYS A 17 -8.72 3.36 -18.54
C LYS A 17 -8.91 4.87 -18.45
N PHE A 18 -8.32 5.47 -17.42
CA PHE A 18 -8.37 6.91 -17.22
C PHE A 18 -7.63 7.63 -18.35
N ASP A 19 -8.30 8.58 -19.00
CA ASP A 19 -7.77 9.34 -20.13
C ASP A 19 -7.73 10.86 -19.85
N GLY A 20 -7.99 11.27 -18.61
CA GLY A 20 -8.11 12.67 -18.22
C GLY A 20 -9.53 13.25 -18.30
N THR A 21 -10.47 12.54 -18.94
CA THR A 21 -11.84 13.06 -19.16
C THR A 21 -12.93 12.24 -18.48
N ASN A 22 -12.63 11.00 -18.14
CA ASN A 22 -13.60 10.02 -17.63
C ASN A 22 -13.50 9.78 -16.11
N PHE A 23 -12.94 10.72 -15.33
CA PHE A 23 -12.78 10.58 -13.87
C PHE A 23 -14.08 10.17 -13.14
N PRO A 24 -15.26 10.76 -13.43
CA PRO A 24 -16.50 10.38 -12.73
C PRO A 24 -16.90 8.90 -12.89
N MET A 25 -16.43 8.24 -13.95
CA MET A 25 -16.67 6.82 -14.20
C MET A 25 -15.53 5.93 -13.69
N TRP A 26 -14.29 6.38 -13.88
CA TRP A 26 -13.09 5.64 -13.51
C TRP A 26 -12.79 5.69 -12.00
N GLY A 27 -12.87 6.87 -11.39
CA GLY A 27 -12.47 7.13 -10.00
C GLY A 27 -13.24 6.27 -8.99
N PRO A 28 -14.59 6.25 -9.04
CA PRO A 28 -15.38 5.40 -8.16
C PRO A 28 -15.04 3.90 -8.29
N ARG A 29 -14.71 3.41 -9.50
CA ARG A 29 -14.31 2.01 -9.70
C ARG A 29 -12.98 1.68 -9.03
N VAL A 30 -12.00 2.57 -9.13
CA VAL A 30 -10.72 2.42 -8.40
C VAL A 30 -10.96 2.41 -6.89
N GLN A 31 -11.71 3.39 -6.37
CA GLN A 31 -12.03 3.46 -4.95
C GLN A 31 -12.74 2.21 -4.43
N ILE A 32 -13.77 1.74 -5.13
CA ILE A 32 -14.51 0.52 -4.76
C ILE A 32 -13.58 -0.69 -4.74
N THR A 33 -12.76 -0.86 -5.79
CA THR A 33 -11.83 -1.99 -5.90
C THR A 33 -10.82 -2.00 -4.74
N VAL A 34 -10.22 -0.83 -4.47
CA VAL A 34 -9.27 -0.65 -3.37
C VAL A 34 -9.95 -0.91 -2.02
N ASN A 35 -11.19 -0.45 -1.84
CA ASN A 35 -11.98 -0.66 -0.62
C ASN A 35 -12.37 -2.12 -0.39
N ILE A 36 -12.70 -2.88 -1.44
CA ILE A 36 -12.98 -4.32 -1.35
C ILE A 36 -11.76 -5.06 -0.74
N LYS A 37 -10.55 -4.61 -1.05
CA LYS A 37 -9.32 -5.14 -0.46
C LYS A 37 -8.98 -4.57 0.92
N GLY A 38 -9.71 -3.55 1.40
CA GLY A 38 -9.39 -2.84 2.65
C GLY A 38 -8.32 -1.74 2.50
N GLY A 39 -7.96 -1.39 1.26
CA GLY A 39 -6.91 -0.43 0.93
C GLY A 39 -7.30 1.04 0.89
N GLY A 40 -8.54 1.40 1.19
CA GLY A 40 -9.00 2.80 1.07
C GLY A 40 -8.13 3.80 1.82
N GLY A 41 -7.54 3.34 2.93
CA GLY A 41 -6.68 4.16 3.76
C GLY A 41 -5.36 4.61 3.13
N TYR A 42 -4.95 3.98 2.03
CA TYR A 42 -3.79 4.40 1.25
C TYR A 42 -4.14 5.46 0.20
N LEU A 43 -5.43 5.65 -0.12
CA LEU A 43 -5.90 6.74 -1.00
C LEU A 43 -6.19 8.03 -0.21
N ASP A 44 -6.73 7.89 1.01
CA ASP A 44 -7.13 9.02 1.87
C ASP A 44 -6.12 9.37 2.97
N GLU A 45 -4.99 8.67 3.03
CA GLU A 45 -3.93 8.80 4.04
C GLU A 45 -4.33 8.44 5.48
N SER A 46 -5.47 7.78 5.69
CA SER A 46 -5.84 7.27 7.02
C SER A 46 -4.98 6.10 7.50
N ILE A 47 -4.26 5.41 6.61
CA ILE A 47 -3.23 4.42 6.96
C ILE A 47 -1.85 5.06 6.74
N LEU A 48 -1.32 5.64 7.80
CA LEU A 48 0.00 6.27 7.77
C LEU A 48 1.11 5.22 7.69
N ARG A 49 2.19 5.58 6.99
CA ARG A 49 3.42 4.80 7.01
C ARG A 49 3.89 4.67 8.47
N PRO A 50 4.09 3.45 8.98
CA PRO A 50 4.66 3.26 10.31
C PRO A 50 6.00 3.98 10.38
N SER A 51 6.13 4.91 11.31
CA SER A 51 7.43 5.51 11.60
C SER A 51 8.38 4.38 12.01
N PRO A 52 9.62 4.32 11.48
CA PRO A 52 10.58 3.38 12.01
C PRO A 52 10.67 3.62 13.52
N LEU A 53 10.34 2.58 14.30
CA LEU A 53 10.63 2.57 15.73
C LEU A 53 12.12 2.95 15.86
N PRO A 54 12.52 3.85 16.79
CA PRO A 54 13.93 4.08 17.02
C PRO A 54 14.58 2.72 17.21
N THR A 55 15.51 2.39 16.33
CA THR A 55 16.33 1.19 16.45
C THR A 55 16.87 1.22 17.87
N ALA A 56 16.48 0.25 18.70
CA ALA A 56 17.00 0.12 20.06
C ALA A 56 18.52 0.13 19.95
N SER A 57 19.10 1.29 20.25
CA SER A 57 20.52 1.50 20.14
C SER A 57 21.12 0.95 21.41
N THR A 58 22.17 0.14 21.21
CA THR A 58 23.14 -0.35 22.20
C THR A 58 22.71 -1.56 23.05
N PRO A 59 23.39 -2.72 22.90
CA PRO A 59 23.41 -3.70 23.98
C PRO A 59 24.24 -3.11 25.12
N THR A 60 23.59 -2.65 26.18
CA THR A 60 24.27 -2.34 27.43
C THR A 60 24.83 -3.64 27.99
N THR A 61 26.15 -3.75 28.05
CA THR A 61 26.86 -4.82 28.76
C THR A 61 26.37 -4.85 30.21
N ALA A 62 25.57 -5.85 30.57
CA ALA A 62 25.21 -6.17 31.94
C ALA A 62 25.31 -7.68 32.16
N THR A 63 26.38 -8.04 32.85
CA THR A 63 26.58 -9.16 33.79
C THR A 63 25.84 -10.48 33.58
N THR A 64 26.64 -11.54 33.45
CA THR A 64 26.36 -12.97 33.60
C THR A 64 25.10 -13.32 34.41
N GLY A 65 24.13 -13.88 33.71
CA GLY A 65 23.02 -14.67 34.25
C GLY A 65 22.35 -15.40 33.09
N ASP A 66 22.37 -16.74 33.12
CA ASP A 66 21.74 -17.62 32.13
C ASP A 66 20.25 -17.28 31.97
N ILE A 67 19.91 -16.55 30.91
CA ILE A 67 18.53 -16.42 30.42
C ILE A 67 18.54 -17.05 29.02
N PRO A 68 17.70 -18.06 28.73
CA PRO A 68 17.68 -18.67 27.42
C PRO A 68 17.35 -17.59 26.38
N ALA A 69 18.19 -17.48 25.35
CA ALA A 69 18.00 -16.56 24.24
C ALA A 69 16.63 -16.83 23.60
N ARG A 70 15.66 -15.93 23.84
CA ARG A 70 14.34 -16.00 23.23
C ARG A 70 14.49 -15.63 21.76
N THR A 71 14.45 -16.61 20.87
CA THR A 71 14.35 -16.38 19.42
C THR A 71 13.10 -15.54 19.16
N ILE A 72 13.29 -14.27 18.81
CA ILE A 72 12.19 -13.39 18.40
C ILE A 72 11.82 -13.79 16.98
N LEU A 73 10.70 -14.49 16.80
CA LEU A 73 10.13 -14.76 15.48
C LEU A 73 9.68 -13.42 14.86
N PRO A 74 9.75 -13.25 13.53
CA PRO A 74 9.16 -12.09 12.88
C PRO A 74 7.67 -11.99 13.25
N PRO A 75 7.12 -10.77 13.39
CA PRO A 75 5.68 -10.61 13.60
C PRO A 75 4.91 -11.28 12.46
N GLU A 76 3.80 -11.91 12.80
CA GLU A 76 2.90 -12.52 11.81
C GLU A 76 2.38 -11.44 10.86
N PRO A 77 2.31 -11.70 9.53
CA PRO A 77 1.78 -10.75 8.58
C PRO A 77 0.34 -10.37 8.94
N THR A 78 0.07 -9.08 8.94
CA THR A 78 -1.27 -8.55 9.17
C THR A 78 -2.16 -8.80 7.96
N THR A 79 -3.47 -8.83 8.18
CA THR A 79 -4.42 -8.89 7.08
C THR A 79 -4.51 -7.53 6.36
N TRP A 80 -4.91 -7.55 5.09
CA TRP A 80 -5.02 -6.35 4.25
C TRP A 80 -5.88 -5.22 4.85
N PRO A 81 -7.02 -5.50 5.51
CA PRO A 81 -7.83 -4.48 6.18
C PRO A 81 -7.21 -3.86 7.44
N SER A 82 -6.09 -4.40 7.93
CA SER A 82 -5.38 -3.84 9.09
C SER A 82 -4.99 -2.38 8.84
N LYS A 83 -5.26 -1.53 9.83
CA LYS A 83 -4.89 -0.11 9.83
C LYS A 83 -3.49 0.15 10.41
N SER A 84 -2.84 -0.89 10.93
CA SER A 84 -1.51 -0.83 11.53
C SER A 84 -0.59 -1.89 10.92
N PRO A 85 -0.29 -1.80 9.61
CA PRO A 85 0.67 -2.70 8.96
C PRO A 85 2.09 -2.48 9.49
N SER A 86 2.99 -3.43 9.25
CA SER A 86 4.43 -3.18 9.36
C SER A 86 4.92 -2.22 8.25
N GLY A 87 6.15 -1.70 8.34
CA GLY A 87 6.70 -0.82 7.32
C GLY A 87 6.79 -1.46 5.93
N ASP A 88 7.17 -2.73 5.87
CA ASP A 88 7.29 -3.50 4.62
C ASP A 88 5.91 -3.82 4.03
N GLU A 89 4.95 -4.16 4.90
CA GLU A 89 3.56 -4.37 4.51
C GLU A 89 2.94 -3.10 3.96
N TRP A 90 3.15 -1.97 4.65
CA TRP A 90 2.67 -0.67 4.21
C TRP A 90 3.20 -0.36 2.81
N THR A 91 4.50 -0.55 2.58
CA THR A 91 5.15 -0.28 1.28
C THR A 91 4.56 -1.14 0.17
N THR A 92 4.35 -2.44 0.43
CA THR A 92 3.78 -3.37 -0.55
C THR A 92 2.32 -3.05 -0.86
N ARG A 93 1.55 -2.61 0.14
CA ARG A 93 0.13 -2.26 0.01
C ARG A 93 -0.05 -0.92 -0.70
N ASP A 94 0.76 0.06 -0.37
CA ASP A 94 0.81 1.36 -1.07
C ASP A 94 1.15 1.15 -2.55
N ALA A 95 2.19 0.36 -2.85
CA ALA A 95 2.54 0.01 -4.24
C ALA A 95 1.41 -0.71 -4.99
N TRP A 96 0.61 -1.53 -4.30
CA TRP A 96 -0.56 -2.18 -4.91
C TRP A 96 -1.63 -1.15 -5.30
N VAL A 97 -1.91 -0.17 -4.43
CA VAL A 97 -2.88 0.91 -4.71
C VAL A 97 -2.34 1.86 -5.79
N MET A 98 -1.05 2.17 -5.76
CA MET A 98 -0.37 2.91 -6.84
C MET A 98 -0.52 2.17 -8.19
N GLY A 99 -0.31 0.85 -8.21
CA GLY A 99 -0.51 0.03 -9.40
C GLY A 99 -1.96 0.09 -9.91
N MET A 100 -2.95 0.15 -9.01
CA MET A 100 -4.35 0.33 -9.39
C MET A 100 -4.59 1.65 -10.13
N ILE A 101 -3.90 2.73 -9.76
CA ILE A 101 -3.99 4.04 -10.42
C ILE A 101 -3.25 4.00 -11.76
N VAL A 102 -1.98 3.60 -11.73
CA VAL A 102 -1.04 3.71 -12.86
C VAL A 102 -1.40 2.75 -14.00
N PHE A 103 -1.69 1.48 -13.70
CA PHE A 103 -2.00 0.50 -14.75
C PHE A 103 -3.37 0.72 -15.39
N ASN A 104 -4.24 1.47 -14.72
CA ASN A 104 -5.57 1.83 -15.21
C ASN A 104 -5.62 3.25 -15.75
N SER A 105 -4.48 3.85 -16.12
CA SER A 105 -4.40 5.18 -16.73
C SER A 105 -3.67 5.12 -18.06
N VAL A 106 -4.12 5.91 -19.04
CA VAL A 106 -3.45 6.10 -20.33
C VAL A 106 -2.39 7.18 -20.16
N ASN A 107 -1.12 6.85 -20.40
CA ASN A 107 -0.01 7.81 -20.26
C ASN A 107 -0.03 8.58 -18.91
N PRO A 108 0.16 7.87 -17.77
CA PRO A 108 0.03 8.48 -16.44
C PRO A 108 0.93 9.71 -16.23
N VAL A 109 2.13 9.73 -16.84
CA VAL A 109 3.02 10.91 -16.82
C VAL A 109 2.38 12.10 -17.54
N GLY A 110 1.84 11.88 -18.75
CA GLY A 110 1.19 12.93 -19.54
C GLY A 110 -0.09 13.46 -18.91
N LEU A 111 -0.75 12.66 -18.07
CA LEU A 111 -1.92 13.07 -17.28
C LEU A 111 -1.55 13.79 -15.98
N GLY A 112 -0.26 13.93 -15.66
CA GLY A 112 0.20 14.61 -14.46
C GLY A 112 0.13 13.76 -13.17
N ILE A 113 -0.05 12.45 -13.29
CA ILE A 113 -0.11 11.55 -12.12
C ILE A 113 1.27 11.46 -11.46
N ASN A 114 1.35 11.80 -10.18
CA ASN A 114 2.59 11.72 -9.41
C ASN A 114 2.91 10.27 -9.00
N MET A 115 3.78 9.59 -9.75
CA MET A 115 4.23 8.22 -9.47
C MET A 115 5.46 8.12 -8.56
N SER A 116 6.04 9.25 -8.15
CA SER A 116 7.26 9.27 -7.32
C SER A 116 6.98 9.25 -5.82
N GLY A 117 5.73 9.51 -5.44
CA GLY A 117 5.26 9.55 -4.07
C GLY A 117 4.44 8.31 -3.66
N THR A 118 3.54 8.53 -2.71
CA THR A 118 2.55 7.56 -2.21
C THR A 118 1.36 7.43 -3.16
N ALA A 119 0.58 6.36 -3.00
CA ALA A 119 -0.65 6.19 -3.75
C ALA A 119 -1.66 7.34 -3.49
N ALA A 120 -1.64 7.92 -2.30
CA ALA A 120 -2.45 9.09 -1.96
C ALA A 120 -2.03 10.34 -2.74
N GLU A 121 -0.73 10.57 -2.90
CA GLU A 121 -0.22 11.69 -3.70
C GLU A 121 -0.56 11.53 -5.18
N ALA A 122 -0.46 10.29 -5.70
CA ALA A 122 -0.93 9.98 -7.04
C ALA A 122 -2.44 10.25 -7.16
N TRP A 123 -3.25 9.80 -6.21
CA TRP A 123 -4.70 10.02 -6.19
C TRP A 123 -5.07 11.50 -6.18
N LYS A 124 -4.40 12.31 -5.35
CA LYS A 124 -4.63 13.76 -5.25
C LYS A 124 -4.20 14.54 -6.50
N SER A 125 -3.24 14.01 -7.27
CA SER A 125 -2.77 14.65 -8.49
C SER A 125 -3.74 14.55 -9.67
N ILE A 126 -4.79 13.74 -9.55
CA ILE A 126 -5.83 13.57 -10.56
C ILE A 126 -6.85 14.72 -10.41
N THR A 127 -6.82 15.66 -11.34
CA THR A 127 -7.74 16.82 -11.41
C THR A 127 -8.95 16.53 -12.29
#